data_AF-A0A524DI46-F1
#
_entry.id   AF-A0A524DI46-F1
#
_cell.length_a   1.000
_cell.length_b   1.000
_cell.length_c   1.000
_cell.angle_alpha   90.00
_cell.angle_beta   90.00
_cell.angle_gamma   90.00
#
_symmetry.space_group_name_H-M   'P 1'
#
loop_
_entity.id
_entity.type
_entity.pdbx_description
1 polymer ?
#
loop_
_entity_poly.entity_id
_entity_poly.type
_entity_poly.pdbx_seq_one_letter_code
_entity_poly.pdbx_strand_id
1 'polypeptide(L)'
;MQEWPVELPLIFIEYIREKQIEKYEDAKVKKEISTYLNEILKDVAIPRLISVLEGDNNEETISALQRIEELSKKNIEMTRPIKPYLNNLLKHKNKKIVTLAQNISNNFTKADRKKELAKKRKIMQEKEKEFLAGKISGEEYARTRKEYLTLKE
;
A
#
# COMPACT_ATOMS: atom_id res chain seq x y z
N MET A 1 -28.37 -17.75 3.68
CA MET A 1 -27.58 -16.73 4.42
C MET A 1 -27.38 -15.56 3.47
N GLN A 2 -27.52 -14.33 3.94
CA GLN A 2 -27.21 -13.16 3.13
C GLN A 2 -25.72 -13.21 2.79
N GLU A 3 -25.37 -13.32 1.51
CA GLU A 3 -23.97 -13.29 1.09
C GLU A 3 -23.43 -11.89 1.35
N TRP A 4 -22.68 -11.75 2.43
CA TRP A 4 -22.06 -10.49 2.78
C TRP A 4 -21.14 -10.04 1.64
N PRO A 5 -21.09 -8.73 1.32
CA PRO A 5 -20.14 -8.21 0.35
C PRO A 5 -18.72 -8.67 0.69
N VAL A 6 -17.97 -9.04 -0.33
CA VAL A 6 -16.64 -9.65 -0.22
C VAL A 6 -15.61 -8.68 0.35
N GLU A 7 -15.86 -7.39 0.18
CA GLU A 7 -15.11 -6.25 0.69
C GLU A 7 -15.44 -5.90 2.16
N LEU A 8 -16.50 -6.46 2.73
CA LEU A 8 -16.96 -6.10 4.08
C LEU A 8 -15.89 -6.29 5.16
N PRO A 9 -15.12 -7.40 5.22
CA PRO A 9 -14.06 -7.55 6.21
C PRO A 9 -13.02 -6.42 6.11
N LEU A 10 -12.70 -6.01 4.88
CA LEU A 10 -11.75 -4.94 4.61
C LEU A 10 -12.29 -3.57 5.05
N ILE A 11 -13.58 -3.30 4.79
CA ILE A 11 -14.29 -2.09 5.27
C ILE A 11 -14.27 -2.04 6.79
N PHE A 12 -14.55 -3.16 7.46
CA PHE A 12 -14.63 -3.23 8.91
C PHE A 12 -13.26 -2.95 9.55
N ILE A 13 -12.20 -3.54 9.01
CA ILE A 13 -10.83 -3.29 9.48
C ILE A 13 -10.45 -1.82 9.32
N GLU A 14 -10.74 -1.21 8.17
CA GLU A 14 -10.47 0.22 7.94
C GLU A 14 -11.24 1.09 8.95
N TYR A 15 -12.54 0.82 9.13
CA TYR A 15 -13.38 1.59 10.03
C TYR A 15 -12.85 1.57 11.47
N ILE A 16 -12.49 0.39 11.99
CA ILE A 16 -11.96 0.31 13.36
C ILE A 16 -10.64 1.08 13.47
N ARG A 17 -9.73 0.93 12.50
CA ARG A 17 -8.42 1.62 12.51
C ARG A 17 -8.55 3.12 12.41
N GLU A 18 -9.46 3.64 11.59
CA GLU A 18 -9.57 5.09 11.38
C GLU A 18 -10.48 5.78 12.41
N LYS A 19 -11.50 5.10 12.92
CA LYS A 19 -12.59 5.75 13.66
C LYS A 19 -12.77 5.27 15.09
N GLN A 20 -12.29 4.07 15.45
CA GLN A 20 -12.56 3.48 16.75
C GLN A 20 -11.32 3.29 17.60
N ILE A 21 -10.16 3.00 16.99
CA ILE A 21 -8.95 2.65 17.74
C ILE A 21 -8.49 3.80 18.66
N GLU A 22 -8.71 5.05 18.26
CA GLU A 22 -8.33 6.21 19.05
C GLU A 22 -9.24 6.48 20.24
N LYS A 23 -10.42 5.85 20.30
CA LYS A 23 -11.35 6.00 21.44
C LYS A 23 -10.94 5.19 22.65
N TYR A 24 -10.06 4.20 22.48
CA TYR A 24 -9.51 3.44 23.59
C TYR A 24 -8.40 4.26 24.25
N GLU A 25 -8.40 4.42 25.56
CA GLU A 25 -7.34 5.17 26.25
C GLU A 25 -6.07 4.33 26.46
N ASP A 26 -6.23 3.02 26.66
CA ASP A 26 -5.12 2.10 26.94
C ASP A 26 -4.36 1.69 25.67
N ALA A 27 -3.06 2.00 25.65
CA ALA A 27 -2.14 1.62 24.58
C ALA A 27 -2.01 0.10 24.38
N LYS A 28 -2.16 -0.70 25.44
CA LYS A 28 -2.13 -2.16 25.38
C LYS A 28 -3.36 -2.70 24.63
N VAL A 29 -4.53 -2.17 24.96
CA VAL A 29 -5.80 -2.50 24.27
C VAL A 29 -5.74 -2.10 22.80
N LYS A 30 -5.23 -0.91 22.47
CA LYS A 30 -5.01 -0.49 21.07
C LYS A 30 -4.12 -1.48 20.31
N LYS A 31 -3.06 -1.98 20.95
CA LYS A 31 -2.13 -2.94 20.35
C LYS A 31 -2.77 -4.31 20.13
N GLU A 32 -3.54 -4.81 21.09
CA GLU A 32 -4.27 -6.07 20.97
C GLU A 32 -5.31 -6.01 19.84
N ILE A 33 -6.11 -4.95 19.79
CA ILE A 33 -7.07 -4.70 18.69
C ILE A 33 -6.33 -4.65 17.35
N SER A 34 -5.23 -3.90 17.26
CA SER A 34 -4.44 -3.83 16.02
C SER A 34 -3.94 -5.19 15.55
N THR A 35 -3.52 -6.04 16.50
CA THR A 35 -3.02 -7.39 16.24
C THR A 35 -4.15 -8.27 15.70
N TYR A 36 -5.29 -8.28 16.37
CA TYR A 36 -6.48 -9.01 15.92
C TYR A 36 -6.96 -8.57 14.53
N LEU A 37 -6.96 -7.25 14.26
CA LEU A 37 -7.31 -6.74 12.93
C LEU A 37 -6.30 -7.14 11.85
N ASN A 38 -5.02 -7.27 12.19
CA ASN A 38 -4.01 -7.80 11.26
C ASN A 38 -4.25 -9.28 10.95
N GLU A 39 -4.63 -10.07 11.95
CA GLU A 39 -5.00 -11.47 11.78
C GLU A 39 -6.21 -11.61 10.86
N ILE A 40 -7.31 -10.90 11.12
CA ILE A 40 -8.50 -10.91 10.23
C ILE A 40 -8.12 -10.45 8.81
N LEU A 41 -7.29 -9.40 8.70
CA LEU A 41 -6.85 -8.90 7.39
C LEU A 41 -6.16 -10.02 6.60
N LYS A 42 -5.23 -10.72 7.25
CA LYS A 42 -4.39 -11.75 6.65
C LYS A 42 -5.15 -13.04 6.37
N ASP A 43 -5.97 -13.49 7.31
CA ASP A 43 -6.53 -14.84 7.30
C ASP A 43 -7.93 -14.88 6.67
N VAL A 44 -8.63 -13.74 6.58
CA VAL A 44 -10.00 -13.67 6.06
C VAL A 44 -10.12 -12.68 4.91
N ALA A 45 -9.78 -11.41 5.14
CA ALA A 45 -10.06 -10.36 4.16
C ALA A 45 -9.25 -10.54 2.86
N ILE A 46 -7.94 -10.77 2.98
CA ILE A 46 -7.06 -10.96 1.82
C ILE A 46 -7.42 -12.22 1.02
N PRO A 47 -7.56 -13.42 1.63
CA PRO A 47 -7.95 -14.62 0.90
C PRO A 47 -9.28 -14.47 0.17
N ARG A 48 -10.27 -13.83 0.80
CA ARG A 48 -11.59 -13.61 0.19
C ARG A 48 -11.53 -12.61 -0.97
N LEU A 49 -10.71 -11.57 -0.88
CA LEU A 49 -10.49 -10.66 -2.00
C LEU A 49 -9.80 -11.38 -3.15
N ILE A 50 -8.78 -12.20 -2.85
CA ILE A 50 -8.07 -12.98 -3.88
C ILE A 50 -9.04 -13.90 -4.61
N SER A 51 -9.89 -14.65 -3.90
CA SER A 51 -10.85 -15.55 -4.54
C SER A 51 -11.81 -14.84 -5.49
N VAL A 52 -12.16 -13.58 -5.19
CA VAL A 52 -13.02 -12.76 -6.06
C VAL A 52 -12.24 -12.28 -7.28
N LEU A 53 -11.01 -11.82 -7.09
CA LEU A 53 -10.16 -11.35 -8.20
C LEU A 53 -9.80 -12.47 -9.18
N GLU A 54 -9.78 -13.72 -8.72
CA GLU A 54 -9.58 -14.92 -9.55
C GLU A 54 -10.89 -15.50 -10.10
N GLY A 55 -12.04 -15.03 -9.63
CA GLY A 55 -13.35 -15.50 -10.05
C GLY A 55 -13.82 -14.90 -11.38
N ASP A 56 -14.89 -15.47 -11.93
CA ASP A 56 -15.45 -15.06 -13.22
C ASP A 56 -16.51 -13.95 -13.12
N ASN A 57 -16.93 -13.57 -11.91
CA ASN A 57 -17.95 -12.54 -11.71
C ASN A 57 -17.36 -11.14 -11.84
N ASN A 58 -17.50 -10.56 -13.05
CA ASN A 58 -17.03 -9.21 -13.34
C ASN A 58 -17.57 -8.13 -12.40
N GLU A 59 -18.82 -8.22 -11.95
CA GLU A 59 -19.42 -7.18 -11.11
C GLU A 59 -18.80 -7.17 -9.71
N GLU A 60 -18.66 -8.35 -9.11
CA GLU A 60 -17.98 -8.52 -7.81
C GLU A 60 -16.52 -8.08 -7.90
N THR A 61 -15.82 -8.48 -8.96
CA THR A 61 -14.42 -8.08 -9.21
C THR A 61 -14.29 -6.56 -9.33
N ILE A 62 -15.23 -5.90 -10.02
CA ILE A 62 -15.25 -4.44 -10.11
C ILE A 62 -15.48 -3.79 -8.74
N SER A 63 -16.45 -4.27 -7.95
CA SER A 63 -16.73 -3.72 -6.61
C SER A 63 -15.49 -3.85 -5.69
N ALA A 64 -14.90 -5.05 -5.66
CA ALA A 64 -13.70 -5.32 -4.89
C ALA A 64 -12.54 -4.41 -5.31
N LEU A 65 -12.30 -4.26 -6.62
CA LEU A 65 -11.22 -3.42 -7.15
C LEU A 65 -11.44 -1.92 -6.86
N GLN A 66 -12.67 -1.42 -6.95
CA GLN A 66 -12.98 -0.04 -6.56
C GLN A 66 -12.59 0.21 -5.10
N ARG A 67 -12.92 -0.73 -4.21
CA ARG A 67 -12.59 -0.60 -2.79
C ARG A 67 -11.09 -0.70 -2.52
N ILE A 68 -10.40 -1.62 -3.21
CA ILE A 68 -8.94 -1.73 -3.14
C ILE A 68 -8.28 -0.45 -3.65
N GLU A 69 -8.80 0.17 -4.70
CA GLU A 69 -8.29 1.44 -5.21
C GLU A 69 -8.40 2.55 -4.16
N GLU A 70 -9.56 2.72 -3.52
CA GLU A 70 -9.75 3.69 -2.44
C GLU A 70 -8.77 3.45 -1.29
N LEU A 71 -8.65 2.21 -0.83
CA LEU A 71 -7.76 1.85 0.28
C LEU A 71 -6.30 2.01 -0.07
N SER A 72 -5.90 1.72 -1.31
CA SER A 72 -4.52 1.90 -1.77
C SER A 72 -4.07 3.37 -1.70
N LYS A 73 -5.00 4.32 -1.81
CA LYS A 73 -4.72 5.76 -1.67
C LYS A 73 -4.50 6.17 -0.21
N LYS A 74 -5.17 5.50 0.74
CA LYS A 74 -5.11 5.79 2.18
C LYS A 74 -4.02 4.99 2.91
N ASN A 75 -4.02 3.68 2.73
CA ASN A 75 -3.11 2.74 3.38
C ASN A 75 -2.68 1.63 2.42
N ILE A 76 -1.63 1.93 1.65
CA ILE A 76 -1.06 1.03 0.64
C ILE A 76 -0.57 -0.31 1.22
N GLU A 77 -0.22 -0.36 2.51
CA GLU A 77 0.29 -1.57 3.16
C GLU A 77 -0.80 -2.63 3.29
N MET A 78 -2.05 -2.22 3.53
CA MET A 78 -3.19 -3.14 3.67
C MET A 78 -3.52 -3.86 2.37
N THR A 79 -3.31 -3.19 1.23
CA THR A 79 -3.61 -3.76 -0.09
C THR A 79 -2.40 -4.41 -0.76
N ARG A 80 -1.19 -4.24 -0.21
CA ARG A 80 0.05 -4.78 -0.78
C ARG A 80 0.00 -6.28 -1.10
N PRO A 81 -0.63 -7.15 -0.29
CA PRO A 81 -0.73 -8.59 -0.60
C PRO A 81 -1.45 -8.90 -1.92
N ILE A 82 -2.24 -7.96 -2.45
CA ILE A 82 -3.00 -8.12 -3.70
C ILE A 82 -2.13 -7.84 -4.93
N LYS A 83 -0.96 -7.18 -4.78
CA LYS A 83 -0.07 -6.77 -5.88
C LYS A 83 0.23 -7.90 -6.89
N PRO A 84 0.49 -9.16 -6.50
CA PRO A 84 0.76 -10.24 -7.45
C PRO A 84 -0.41 -10.54 -8.41
N TYR A 85 -1.64 -10.34 -7.94
CA TYR A 85 -2.87 -10.71 -8.66
C TYR A 85 -3.28 -9.66 -9.72
N LEU A 86 -2.78 -8.43 -9.59
CA LEU A 86 -3.11 -7.35 -10.53
C LEU A 86 -2.61 -7.65 -11.96
N ASN A 87 -1.50 -8.38 -12.12
CA ASN A 87 -0.93 -8.69 -13.43
C ASN A 87 -1.89 -9.50 -14.31
N ASN A 88 -2.68 -10.40 -13.72
CA ASN A 88 -3.68 -11.18 -14.44
C ASN A 88 -4.86 -10.29 -14.86
N LEU A 89 -5.28 -9.39 -13.97
CA LEU A 89 -6.37 -8.45 -14.21
C LEU A 89 -6.05 -7.41 -15.29
N LEU A 90 -4.78 -7.08 -15.51
CA LEU A 90 -4.35 -6.20 -16.61
C LEU A 90 -4.57 -6.81 -17.99
N LYS A 91 -4.68 -8.14 -18.09
CA LYS A 91 -4.96 -8.87 -19.34
C LYS A 91 -6.44 -9.22 -19.49
N HIS A 92 -7.29 -8.73 -18.59
CA HIS A 92 -8.70 -9.07 -18.55
C HIS A 92 -9.47 -8.46 -19.73
N LYS A 93 -10.52 -9.15 -20.22
CA LYS A 93 -11.34 -8.66 -21.35
C LYS A 93 -12.16 -7.41 -20.99
N ASN A 94 -12.56 -7.29 -19.72
CA ASN A 94 -13.33 -6.16 -19.23
C ASN A 94 -12.42 -4.93 -19.00
N LYS A 95 -12.66 -3.86 -19.78
CA LYS A 95 -11.88 -2.62 -19.72
C LYS A 95 -11.89 -1.96 -18.34
N LYS A 96 -13.01 -2.01 -17.61
CA LYS A 96 -13.12 -1.37 -16.28
C LYS A 96 -12.21 -2.06 -15.26
N ILE A 97 -12.14 -3.39 -15.30
CA ILE A 97 -11.23 -4.19 -14.48
C ILE A 97 -9.77 -3.82 -14.78
N VAL A 98 -9.40 -3.75 -16.05
CA VAL A 98 -8.05 -3.35 -16.47
C VAL A 98 -7.70 -1.95 -15.97
N THR A 99 -8.60 -0.98 -16.12
CA THR A 99 -8.40 0.40 -15.65
C THR A 99 -8.20 0.44 -14.13
N LEU A 100 -9.02 -0.25 -13.36
CA LEU A 100 -8.89 -0.29 -11.90
C LEU A 100 -7.58 -0.97 -11.48
N ALA A 101 -7.24 -2.10 -12.08
CA ALA A 101 -5.98 -2.80 -11.82
C ALA A 101 -4.76 -1.92 -12.14
N GLN A 102 -4.81 -1.15 -13.23
CA GLN A 102 -3.76 -0.18 -13.59
C GLN A 102 -3.66 0.96 -12.57
N ASN A 103 -4.78 1.51 -12.12
CA ASN A 103 -4.80 2.56 -11.11
C ASN A 103 -4.19 2.09 -9.78
N ILE A 104 -4.57 0.90 -9.33
CA ILE A 104 -4.01 0.30 -8.11
C ILE A 104 -2.50 0.05 -8.28
N SER A 105 -2.08 -0.50 -9.43
CA SER A 105 -0.65 -0.71 -9.74
C SER A 105 0.14 0.59 -9.69
N ASN A 106 -0.42 1.67 -10.26
CA ASN A 106 0.19 2.99 -10.23
C ASN A 106 0.32 3.54 -8.79
N ASN A 107 -0.67 3.28 -7.92
CA ASN A 107 -0.60 3.65 -6.51
C ASN A 107 0.53 2.91 -5.79
N PHE A 108 0.73 1.61 -6.07
CA PHE A 108 1.88 0.87 -5.54
C PHE A 108 3.21 1.49 -6.00
N THR A 109 3.37 1.77 -7.29
CA THR A 109 4.59 2.37 -7.83
C THR A 109 4.88 3.74 -7.21
N LYS A 110 3.86 4.59 -7.06
CA LYS A 110 3.98 5.90 -6.39
C LYS A 110 4.42 5.75 -4.94
N ALA A 111 3.85 4.79 -4.20
CA ALA A 111 4.20 4.54 -2.81
C ALA A 111 5.65 4.01 -2.68
N ASP A 112 6.05 3.07 -3.54
CA ASP A 112 7.41 2.52 -3.56
C ASP A 112 8.44 3.63 -3.87
N ARG A 113 8.17 4.48 -4.87
CA ARG A 113 9.00 5.65 -5.20
C ARG A 113 9.10 6.64 -4.03
N LYS A 114 7.99 6.93 -3.34
CA LYS A 114 7.99 7.82 -2.16
C LYS A 114 8.85 7.26 -1.03
N LYS A 115 8.79 5.94 -0.80
CA LYS A 115 9.61 5.25 0.22
C LYS A 115 11.09 5.28 -0.13
N GLU A 116 11.44 5.05 -1.40
CA GLU A 116 12.81 5.14 -1.89
C GLU A 116 13.37 6.56 -1.77
N LEU A 117 12.60 7.56 -2.19
CA LEU A 117 12.98 8.97 -2.08
C LEU A 117 13.23 9.36 -0.62
N ALA A 118 12.39 8.91 0.31
CA ALA A 118 12.60 9.14 1.74
C ALA A 118 13.91 8.53 2.25
N LYS A 119 14.28 7.32 1.80
CA LYS A 119 15.58 6.72 2.14
C LYS A 119 16.74 7.54 1.58
N LYS A 120 16.69 7.91 0.29
CA LYS A 120 17.75 8.72 -0.33
C LYS A 120 17.88 10.11 0.28
N ARG A 121 16.78 10.73 0.72
CA ARG A 121 16.83 12.00 1.48
C ARG A 121 17.62 11.88 2.77
N LYS A 122 17.42 10.81 3.54
CA LYS A 122 18.18 10.57 4.77
C LYS A 122 19.67 10.39 4.48
N ILE A 123 20.00 9.55 3.50
CA ILE A 123 21.39 9.33 3.06
C ILE A 123 22.03 10.65 2.61
N MET A 124 21.30 11.48 1.84
CA MET A 124 21.78 12.77 1.37
C MET A 124 22.07 13.73 2.53
N GLN A 125 21.19 13.78 3.54
CA GLN A 125 21.39 14.59 4.74
C GLN A 125 22.60 14.13 5.56
N GLU A 126 22.82 12.82 5.66
CA GLU A 126 24.00 12.25 6.34
C GLU A 126 25.29 12.58 5.58
N LYS A 127 25.30 12.35 4.26
CA LYS A 127 26.44 12.65 3.39
C LYS A 127 26.78 14.14 3.33
N GLU A 128 25.77 15.02 3.41
CA GLU A 128 25.99 16.46 3.53
C GLU A 128 26.70 16.83 4.83
N LYS A 129 26.30 16.23 5.97
CA LYS A 129 27.01 16.42 7.25
C LYS A 129 28.44 15.90 7.18
N GLU A 130 28.68 14.75 6.56
CA GLU A 130 30.02 14.18 6.38
C GLU A 130 30.91 15.08 5.52
N PHE A 131 30.36 15.63 4.43
CA PHE A 131 31.10 16.53 3.55
C PHE A 131 31.49 17.83 4.25
N LEU A 132 30.55 18.46 4.96
CA LEU A 132 30.80 19.68 5.74
C LEU A 132 31.82 19.45 6.87
N ALA A 133 31.87 18.24 7.42
CA ALA A 133 32.87 17.83 8.41
C ALA A 133 34.22 17.43 7.79
N GLY A 134 34.38 17.52 6.46
CA GLY A 134 35.61 17.13 5.76
C GLY A 134 35.89 15.63 5.72
N LYS A 135 34.89 14.79 6.04
CA LYS A 135 35.02 13.32 6.12
C LYS A 135 34.89 12.61 4.78
N ILE A 136 34.29 13.24 3.78
CA ILE A 136 34.16 12.72 2.42
C ILE A 136 34.60 13.77 1.40
N SER A 137 34.99 13.33 0.20
CA SER A 137 35.40 14.22 -0.88
C SER A 137 34.21 14.88 -1.59
N GLY A 138 34.48 15.99 -2.29
CA GLY A 138 33.47 16.67 -3.12
C GLY A 138 32.95 15.78 -4.27
N GLU A 139 33.78 14.90 -4.80
CA GLU A 139 33.38 13.93 -5.83
C GLU A 139 32.41 12.88 -5.27
N GLU A 140 32.67 12.37 -4.06
CA GLU A 140 31.78 11.41 -3.41
C GLU A 140 30.41 12.05 -3.12
N TYR A 141 30.40 13.27 -2.59
CA TYR A 141 29.18 14.05 -2.37
C TYR A 141 28.41 14.33 -3.68
N ALA A 142 29.11 14.73 -4.75
CA ALA A 142 28.50 15.02 -6.04
C ALA A 142 27.84 13.79 -6.66
N ARG A 143 28.45 12.61 -6.53
CA ARG A 143 27.87 11.34 -7.00
C ARG A 143 26.56 11.02 -6.28
N THR A 144 26.54 11.08 -4.94
CA THR A 144 25.32 10.86 -4.15
C THR A 144 24.23 11.87 -4.49
N ARG A 145 24.59 13.14 -4.71
CA ARG A 145 23.64 14.19 -5.10
C ARG A 145 23.01 13.92 -6.46
N LYS A 146 23.80 13.46 -7.44
CA LYS A 146 23.29 13.07 -8.77
C LYS A 146 22.26 11.93 -8.67
N GLU A 147 22.54 10.90 -7.88
CA GLU A 147 21.62 9.77 -7.65
C GLU A 147 20.35 10.14 -6.87
N TYR A 148 20.39 11.19 -6.07
CA TYR A 148 19.21 11.73 -5.40
C TYR A 148 18.31 12.50 -6.37
N LEU A 149 18.90 13.27 -7.28
CA LEU A 149 18.15 14.10 -8.25
C LEU A 149 17.36 13.26 -9.26
N THR A 150 17.87 12.11 -9.68
CA THR A 150 17.20 11.22 -10.64
C THR A 150 15.85 10.64 -10.15
N LEU A 151 15.57 10.67 -8.84
CA LEU A 151 14.30 10.22 -8.28
C LEU A 151 13.34 11.36 -7.97
N LYS A 152 13.82 12.61 -7.99
CA LYS A 152 13.02 13.80 -7.71
C LYS A 152 12.21 14.24 -8.94
N GLU A 153 12.69 13.95 -10.14
CA GLU A 153 12.01 14.11 -11.44
C GLU A 153 11.04 12.95 -11.69
#